data_AF-A0A7S4VMY2-F1
#
_entry.id   AF-A0A7S4VMY2-F1
#
_cell.length_a   1.000
_cell.length_b   1.000
_cell.length_c   1.000
_cell.angle_alpha   90.00
_cell.angle_beta   90.00
_cell.angle_gamma   90.00
#
_symmetry.space_group_name_H-M   'P 1'
#
loop_
_entity.id
_entity.type
_entity.pdbx_description
1 polymer ?
#
loop_
_entity_poly.entity_id
_entity_poly.type
_entity_poly.pdbx_seq_one_letter_code
_entity_poly.pdbx_strand_id
1 'polypeptide(L)'
;ARAPERQPLPHDERLLRLEDGVPVVADKTGRRVMHAAALDDLAALEREMMSIGSYYIHKFECASVSEVEHLAVDRIGVLHDLYVSEVWFNAEKCDLLQVYLEIYEHTADPLERRDLEQRMVDVMATRPRLNLEEDSYFTDAYSASICTLNARSALLRGLLSHQISSERAVAGAPRRLLQLRTKLPPGMAARAR
;
A
#
# COMPACT_ATOMS: atom_id res chain seq x y z
N ALA A 1 -16.95 -0.84 -51.93
CA ALA A 1 -15.68 -0.67 -51.20
C ALA A 1 -15.95 -0.91 -49.73
N ARG A 2 -15.43 -2.01 -49.18
CA ARG A 2 -15.62 -2.42 -47.78
C ARG A 2 -14.77 -1.49 -46.92
N ALA A 3 -15.40 -0.78 -45.97
CA ALA A 3 -14.68 0.05 -45.02
C ALA A 3 -13.67 -0.80 -44.23
N PRO A 4 -12.48 -0.29 -43.90
CA PRO A 4 -11.50 -1.08 -43.18
C PRO A 4 -12.02 -1.42 -41.78
N GLU A 5 -11.99 -2.71 -41.45
CA GLU A 5 -12.25 -3.22 -40.10
C GLU A 5 -11.29 -2.52 -39.12
N ARG A 6 -11.87 -1.78 -38.16
CA ARG A 6 -11.11 -1.16 -37.08
C ARG A 6 -10.52 -2.28 -36.23
N GLN A 7 -9.20 -2.38 -36.21
CA GLN A 7 -8.48 -3.21 -35.25
C GLN A 7 -8.94 -2.86 -33.82
N PRO A 8 -9.17 -3.85 -32.93
CA PRO A 8 -9.48 -3.57 -31.55
C PRO A 8 -8.25 -2.91 -30.90
N LEU A 9 -8.42 -1.68 -30.43
CA LEU A 9 -7.42 -0.96 -29.64
C LEU A 9 -7.18 -1.69 -28.31
N PRO A 10 -5.94 -1.65 -27.78
CA PRO A 10 -5.58 -2.35 -26.55
C PRO A 10 -6.39 -1.79 -25.37
N HIS A 11 -6.70 -2.67 -24.42
CA HIS A 11 -7.62 -2.49 -23.30
C HIS A 11 -7.55 -1.10 -22.61
N ASP A 12 -8.63 -0.34 -22.75
CA ASP A 12 -9.06 0.79 -21.92
C ASP A 12 -7.96 1.79 -21.50
N GLU A 13 -7.68 2.71 -22.42
CA GLU A 13 -7.18 4.05 -22.08
C GLU A 13 -8.20 4.78 -21.19
N ARG A 14 -8.15 4.53 -19.89
CA ARG A 14 -8.70 5.45 -18.90
C ARG A 14 -7.96 6.78 -19.10
N LEU A 15 -8.66 7.79 -19.62
CA LEU A 15 -8.11 9.09 -19.99
C LEU A 15 -7.47 9.76 -18.76
N LEU A 16 -6.15 9.65 -18.65
CA LEU A 16 -5.35 10.49 -17.77
C LEU A 16 -5.48 11.93 -18.27
N ARG A 17 -6.21 12.77 -17.55
CA ARG A 17 -6.30 14.20 -17.80
C ARG A 17 -5.44 14.90 -16.76
N LEU A 18 -4.57 15.81 -17.17
CA LEU A 18 -3.92 16.69 -16.20
C LEU A 18 -4.86 17.87 -15.90
N GLU A 19 -5.36 17.93 -14.67
CA GLU A 19 -6.01 19.12 -14.12
C GLU A 19 -5.03 19.75 -13.11
N ASP A 20 -4.65 21.00 -13.32
CA ASP A 20 -3.70 21.74 -12.45
C ASP A 20 -2.37 21.00 -12.18
N GLY A 21 -1.89 20.21 -13.14
CA GLY A 21 -0.66 19.42 -13.02
C GLY A 21 -0.83 18.09 -12.28
N VAL A 22 -2.04 17.74 -11.84
CA VAL A 22 -2.36 16.47 -11.18
C VAL A 22 -2.99 15.51 -12.18
N PRO A 23 -2.48 14.27 -12.33
CA PRO A 23 -3.10 13.26 -13.19
C PRO A 23 -4.44 12.81 -12.59
N VAL A 24 -5.52 13.06 -13.31
CA VAL A 24 -6.90 12.71 -12.97
C VAL A 24 -7.39 11.61 -13.89
N VAL A 25 -7.92 10.54 -13.32
CA VAL A 25 -8.57 9.45 -14.06
C VAL A 25 -10.07 9.75 -14.16
N ALA A 26 -10.54 10.06 -15.37
CA ALA A 26 -11.95 10.34 -15.64
C ALA A 26 -12.60 9.23 -16.50
N ASP A 27 -13.89 8.96 -16.28
CA ASP A 27 -14.67 8.08 -17.13
C ASP A 27 -15.03 8.76 -18.46
N LYS A 28 -15.71 8.01 -19.34
CA LYS A 28 -16.25 8.52 -20.61
C LYS A 28 -17.26 9.67 -20.45
N THR A 29 -17.77 9.91 -19.25
CA THR A 29 -18.69 11.01 -18.92
C THR A 29 -17.98 12.23 -18.33
N GLY A 30 -16.65 12.16 -18.16
CA GLY A 30 -15.84 13.22 -17.54
C GLY A 30 -15.88 13.22 -16.01
N ARG A 31 -16.50 12.22 -15.37
CA ARG A 31 -16.48 12.10 -13.91
C ARG A 31 -15.15 11.52 -13.44
N ARG A 32 -14.57 12.13 -12.41
CA ARG A 32 -13.33 11.65 -11.77
C ARG A 32 -13.64 10.34 -11.03
N VAL A 33 -13.24 9.21 -11.63
CA VAL A 33 -13.59 7.86 -11.15
C VAL A 33 -12.96 7.59 -9.79
N MET A 34 -11.68 7.95 -9.65
CA MET A 34 -10.91 7.67 -8.44
C MET A 34 -11.41 8.49 -7.23
N HIS A 35 -11.92 9.70 -7.46
CA HIS A 35 -12.46 10.56 -6.40
C HIS A 35 -13.87 10.15 -5.95
N ALA A 36 -14.73 9.66 -6.85
CA ALA A 36 -16.07 9.23 -6.48
C ALA A 36 -16.03 7.95 -5.63
N ALA A 37 -15.27 6.94 -6.07
CA ALA A 37 -15.12 5.69 -5.33
C ALA A 37 -14.51 5.91 -3.94
N ALA A 38 -13.49 6.77 -3.82
CA ALA A 38 -12.88 7.09 -2.53
C ALA A 38 -13.86 7.73 -1.52
N LEU A 39 -14.82 8.52 -2.01
CA LEU A 39 -15.87 9.10 -1.15
C LEU A 39 -16.87 8.02 -0.69
N ASP A 40 -17.26 7.11 -1.58
CA ASP A 40 -18.14 6.00 -1.24
C ASP A 40 -17.47 5.06 -0.21
N ASP A 41 -16.19 4.78 -0.40
CA ASP A 41 -15.37 3.98 0.52
C ASP A 41 -15.21 4.66 1.88
N LEU A 42 -14.99 5.98 1.90
CA LEU A 42 -14.95 6.76 3.14
C LEU A 42 -16.29 6.68 3.89
N ALA A 43 -17.41 6.84 3.20
CA ALA A 43 -18.74 6.73 3.81
C ALA A 43 -19.06 5.31 4.30
N ALA A 44 -18.51 4.27 3.67
CA ALA A 44 -18.58 2.90 4.17
C ALA A 44 -17.73 2.72 5.44
N LEU A 45 -16.51 3.25 5.44
CA LEU A 45 -15.60 3.21 6.59
C LEU A 45 -16.19 3.92 7.81
N GLU A 46 -16.75 5.12 7.64
CA GLU A 46 -17.39 5.87 8.72
C GLU A 46 -18.54 5.08 9.37
N ARG A 47 -19.38 4.42 8.56
CA ARG A 47 -20.48 3.58 9.10
C ARG A 47 -19.97 2.39 9.89
N GLU A 48 -18.88 1.77 9.44
CA GLU A 48 -18.26 0.67 10.16
C GLU A 48 -17.63 1.15 11.47
N MET A 49 -16.88 2.25 11.45
CA MET A 49 -16.31 2.86 12.66
C MET A 49 -17.40 3.22 13.66
N MET A 50 -18.51 3.80 13.21
CA MET A 50 -19.66 4.09 14.08
C MET A 50 -20.24 2.82 14.70
N SER A 51 -20.26 1.70 13.98
CA SER A 51 -20.73 0.41 14.50
C SER A 51 -19.78 -0.14 15.57
N ILE A 52 -18.47 -0.05 15.34
CA ILE A 52 -17.42 -0.46 16.30
C ILE A 52 -17.50 0.40 17.57
N GLY A 53 -17.49 1.72 17.41
CA GLY A 53 -17.58 2.66 18.54
C GLY A 53 -18.84 2.44 19.37
N SER A 54 -20.00 2.28 18.71
CA SER A 54 -21.27 2.00 19.39
C SER A 54 -21.23 0.69 20.17
N TYR A 55 -20.64 -0.37 19.60
CA TYR A 55 -20.48 -1.65 20.28
C TYR A 55 -19.65 -1.52 21.56
N TYR A 56 -18.48 -0.89 21.49
CA TYR A 56 -17.60 -0.78 22.66
C TYR A 56 -18.16 0.19 23.72
N ILE A 57 -18.78 1.30 23.32
CA ILE A 57 -19.51 2.18 24.24
C ILE A 57 -20.57 1.37 24.99
N HIS A 58 -21.39 0.60 24.27
CA HIS A 58 -22.44 -0.22 24.89
C HIS A 58 -21.86 -1.32 25.78
N LYS A 59 -20.79 -2.00 25.35
CA LYS A 59 -20.08 -3.02 26.13
C LYS A 59 -19.62 -2.45 27.48
N PHE A 60 -19.00 -1.26 27.48
CA PHE A 60 -18.55 -0.60 28.71
C PHE A 60 -19.71 -0.10 29.57
N GLU A 61 -20.78 0.40 28.96
CA GLU A 61 -21.98 0.85 29.68
C GLU A 61 -22.70 -0.33 30.35
N CYS A 62 -22.77 -1.50 29.73
CA CYS A 62 -23.34 -2.69 30.36
C CYS A 62 -22.45 -3.27 31.46
N ALA A 63 -21.13 -3.20 31.31
CA ALA A 63 -20.20 -3.64 32.34
C ALA A 63 -20.29 -2.78 33.62
N SER A 64 -20.46 -1.46 33.48
CA SER A 64 -20.52 -0.52 34.61
C SER A 64 -21.82 -0.58 35.43
N VAL A 65 -22.86 -1.26 34.95
CA VAL A 65 -24.12 -1.48 35.71
C VAL A 65 -23.93 -2.47 36.87
N SER A 66 -22.86 -3.26 36.86
CA SER A 66 -22.62 -4.32 37.86
C SER A 66 -21.80 -3.88 39.08
N GLU A 67 -21.18 -2.68 39.07
CA GLU A 67 -20.36 -2.15 40.16
C GLU A 67 -20.90 -0.79 40.66
N VAL A 68 -20.70 -0.52 41.95
CA VAL A 68 -21.51 0.37 42.82
C VAL A 68 -21.50 1.87 42.47
N GLU A 69 -20.86 2.31 41.39
CA GLU A 69 -20.92 3.70 40.93
C GLU A 69 -20.98 3.72 39.40
N HIS A 70 -22.00 4.39 38.82
CA HIS A 70 -22.08 4.58 37.37
C HIS A 70 -20.95 5.53 36.92
N LEU A 71 -19.75 4.99 36.73
CA LEU A 71 -18.69 5.68 36.02
C LEU A 71 -19.19 5.88 34.58
N ALA A 72 -19.48 7.13 34.25
CA ALA A 72 -19.91 7.50 32.91
C ALA A 72 -18.83 7.09 31.91
N VAL A 73 -19.20 6.26 30.93
CA VAL A 73 -18.28 5.83 29.88
C VAL A 73 -17.81 7.05 29.09
N ASP A 74 -16.50 7.20 28.91
CA ASP A 74 -15.93 8.25 28.06
C ASP A 74 -16.14 7.92 26.58
N ARG A 75 -17.34 8.25 26.08
CA ARG A 75 -17.73 8.04 24.69
C ARG A 75 -16.82 8.80 23.72
N ILE A 76 -16.34 9.99 24.12
CA ILE A 76 -15.47 10.81 23.29
C ILE A 76 -14.10 10.15 23.17
N GLY A 77 -13.55 9.64 24.28
CA GLY A 77 -12.32 8.85 24.30
C GLY A 77 -12.41 7.62 23.38
N VAL A 78 -13.51 6.86 23.44
CA VAL A 78 -13.70 5.68 22.58
C VAL A 78 -13.67 6.05 21.09
N LEU A 79 -14.39 7.11 20.70
CA LEU A 79 -14.39 7.57 19.31
C LEU A 79 -13.02 8.10 18.90
N HIS A 80 -12.37 8.89 19.76
CA HIS A 80 -11.04 9.43 19.52
C HIS A 80 -10.03 8.31 19.24
N ASP A 81 -9.98 7.29 20.09
CA ASP A 81 -9.07 6.15 19.93
C ASP A 81 -9.31 5.41 18.61
N LEU A 82 -10.58 5.28 18.20
CA LEU A 82 -10.94 4.64 16.95
C LEU A 82 -10.46 5.44 15.74
N TYR A 83 -10.69 6.76 15.73
CA TYR A 83 -10.20 7.64 14.66
C TYR A 83 -8.68 7.67 14.59
N VAL A 84 -7.99 7.78 15.74
CA VAL A 84 -6.54 7.76 15.80
C VAL A 84 -6.00 6.42 15.26
N SER A 85 -6.58 5.30 15.68
CA SER A 85 -6.17 3.97 15.21
C SER A 85 -6.35 3.81 13.70
N GLU A 86 -7.45 4.31 13.14
CA GLU A 86 -7.72 4.27 11.70
C GLU A 86 -6.75 5.16 10.90
N VAL A 87 -6.38 6.34 11.43
CA VAL A 87 -5.36 7.20 10.80
C VAL A 87 -4.01 6.49 10.75
N TRP A 88 -3.56 5.90 11.85
CA TRP A 88 -2.29 5.16 11.88
C TRP A 88 -2.29 3.95 10.96
N PHE A 89 -3.40 3.22 10.90
CA PHE A 89 -3.54 2.07 10.01
C PHE A 89 -3.49 2.47 8.53
N ASN A 90 -4.16 3.57 8.15
CA ASN A 90 -4.09 4.09 6.78
C ASN A 90 -2.71 4.63 6.43
N ALA A 91 -2.01 5.26 7.39
CA ALA A 91 -0.63 5.70 7.19
C ALA A 91 0.30 4.52 6.88
N GLU A 92 0.22 3.43 7.64
CA GLU A 92 1.06 2.25 7.41
C GLU A 92 0.69 1.51 6.10
N LYS A 93 -0.59 1.50 5.71
CA LYS A 93 -0.98 1.02 4.36
C LYS A 93 -0.31 1.86 3.27
N CYS A 94 -0.31 3.18 3.39
CA CYS A 94 0.36 4.06 2.44
C CYS A 94 1.86 3.75 2.35
N ASP A 95 2.53 3.54 3.48
CA ASP A 95 3.95 3.18 3.50
C ASP A 95 4.24 1.86 2.79
N LEU A 96 3.40 0.83 2.98
CA LEU A 96 3.53 -0.43 2.26
C LEU A 96 3.27 -0.26 0.75
N LEU A 97 2.27 0.54 0.39
CA LEU A 97 1.91 0.81 -1.00
C LEU A 97 3.01 1.55 -1.75
N GLN A 98 3.75 2.45 -1.08
CA GLN A 98 4.91 3.11 -1.68
C GLN A 98 5.99 2.09 -2.09
N VAL A 99 6.24 1.09 -1.25
CA VAL A 99 7.22 0.03 -1.57
C VAL A 99 6.72 -0.83 -2.74
N TYR A 100 5.42 -1.15 -2.77
CA TYR A 100 4.84 -1.87 -3.90
C TYR A 100 4.90 -1.07 -5.20
N LEU A 101 4.69 0.24 -5.14
CA LEU A 101 4.77 1.13 -6.29
C LEU A 101 6.20 1.18 -6.85
N GLU A 102 7.20 1.27 -5.99
CA GLU A 102 8.62 1.22 -6.41
C GLU A 102 8.94 -0.11 -7.12
N ILE A 103 8.49 -1.24 -6.57
CA ILE A 103 8.66 -2.56 -7.21
C ILE A 103 7.92 -2.60 -8.55
N TYR A 104 6.70 -2.07 -8.61
CA TYR A 104 5.89 -2.02 -9.84
C TYR A 104 6.58 -1.24 -10.95
N GLU A 105 7.15 -0.06 -10.63
CA GLU A 105 7.87 0.79 -11.59
C GLU A 105 9.12 0.11 -12.16
N HIS A 106 9.74 -0.80 -11.41
CA HIS A 106 10.92 -1.55 -11.82
C HIS A 106 10.62 -2.91 -12.45
N THR A 107 9.35 -3.35 -12.46
CA THR A 107 8.95 -4.64 -13.04
C THR A 107 8.68 -4.50 -14.54
N ALA A 108 9.40 -5.26 -15.37
CA ALA A 108 9.24 -5.22 -16.82
C ALA A 108 8.14 -6.17 -17.34
N ASP A 109 7.91 -7.30 -16.67
CA ASP A 109 6.94 -8.29 -17.11
C ASP A 109 5.49 -7.82 -16.85
N PRO A 110 4.62 -7.81 -17.87
CA PRO A 110 3.23 -7.36 -17.71
C PRO A 110 2.37 -8.24 -16.80
N LEU A 111 2.65 -9.55 -16.69
CA LEU A 111 1.88 -10.43 -15.82
C LEU A 111 2.25 -10.19 -14.36
N GLU A 112 3.54 -10.11 -14.06
CA GLU A 112 4.03 -9.73 -12.72
C GLU A 112 3.53 -8.34 -12.28
N ARG A 113 3.45 -7.37 -13.21
CA ARG A 113 2.86 -6.05 -12.93
C ARG A 113 1.39 -6.14 -12.55
N ARG A 114 0.59 -6.97 -13.22
CA ARG A 114 -0.83 -7.18 -12.86
C ARG A 114 -0.97 -7.83 -11.49
N ASP A 115 -0.09 -8.77 -11.15
CA ASP A 115 -0.08 -9.38 -9.83
C ASP A 115 0.26 -8.35 -8.74
N LEU A 116 1.17 -7.41 -9.02
CA LEU A 116 1.48 -6.29 -8.12
C LEU A 116 0.31 -5.32 -7.99
N GLU A 117 -0.37 -4.96 -9.09
CA GLU A 117 -1.58 -4.13 -9.08
C GLU A 117 -2.65 -4.73 -8.17
N GLN A 118 -2.94 -6.03 -8.32
CA GLN A 118 -3.91 -6.71 -7.48
C GLN A 118 -3.49 -6.70 -6.01
N ARG A 119 -2.22 -6.98 -5.71
CA ARG A 119 -1.71 -6.91 -4.33
C ARG A 119 -1.84 -5.53 -3.71
N MET A 120 -1.65 -4.46 -4.49
CA MET A 120 -1.85 -3.09 -4.03
C MET A 120 -3.32 -2.83 -3.70
N VAL A 121 -4.24 -3.24 -4.57
CA VAL A 121 -5.69 -3.14 -4.33
C VAL A 121 -6.10 -3.93 -3.10
N ASP A 122 -5.56 -5.13 -2.90
CA ASP A 122 -5.83 -5.96 -1.71
C ASP A 122 -5.35 -5.28 -0.43
N VAL A 123 -4.16 -4.64 -0.45
CA VAL A 123 -3.65 -3.86 0.68
C VAL A 123 -4.57 -2.67 0.97
N MET A 124 -5.02 -1.94 -0.05
CA MET A 124 -5.96 -0.82 0.12
C MET A 124 -7.27 -1.25 0.78
N ALA A 125 -7.81 -2.41 0.36
CA ALA A 125 -9.05 -2.98 0.85
C ALA A 125 -8.92 -3.69 2.22
N THR A 126 -7.70 -3.91 2.72
CA THR A 126 -7.48 -4.63 3.98
C THR A 126 -8.04 -3.84 5.17
N ARG A 127 -8.70 -4.54 6.11
CA ARG A 127 -9.23 -4.01 7.36
C ARG A 127 -8.70 -4.80 8.57
N PRO A 128 -8.58 -4.17 9.76
CA PRO A 128 -8.17 -4.87 10.96
C PRO A 128 -9.21 -5.93 11.36
N ARG A 129 -8.72 -7.08 11.83
CA ARG A 129 -9.59 -8.18 12.27
C ARG A 129 -9.97 -7.99 13.73
N LEU A 130 -11.17 -7.48 13.96
CA LEU A 130 -11.67 -7.26 15.32
C LEU A 130 -12.19 -8.56 15.93
N ASN A 131 -11.71 -8.91 17.11
CA ASN A 131 -12.31 -9.95 17.94
C ASN A 131 -13.24 -9.29 18.95
N LEU A 132 -14.56 -9.42 18.74
CA LEU A 132 -15.57 -8.80 19.60
C LEU A 132 -15.90 -9.67 20.84
N GLU A 133 -15.56 -10.96 20.80
CA GLU A 133 -15.89 -11.94 21.85
C GLU A 133 -14.93 -11.87 23.05
N GLU A 134 -13.67 -11.51 22.82
CA GLU A 134 -12.68 -11.33 23.88
C GLU A 134 -12.83 -9.97 24.58
N ASP A 135 -12.31 -9.89 25.81
CA ASP A 135 -12.22 -8.64 26.60
C ASP A 135 -11.20 -7.64 26.03
N SER A 136 -10.54 -7.96 24.92
CA SER A 136 -9.62 -7.06 24.23
C SER A 136 -10.32 -5.85 23.63
N TYR A 137 -9.66 -4.69 23.70
CA TYR A 137 -10.11 -3.47 23.06
C TYR A 137 -9.72 -3.47 21.57
N PHE A 138 -10.46 -2.74 20.73
CA PHE A 138 -10.19 -2.73 19.28
C PHE A 138 -8.79 -2.22 18.94
N THR A 139 -8.18 -1.39 19.79
CA THR A 139 -6.82 -0.88 19.62
C THR A 139 -5.80 -1.98 19.47
N ASP A 140 -6.01 -3.14 20.10
CA ASP A 140 -5.09 -4.27 20.04
C ASP A 140 -5.10 -4.91 18.65
N ALA A 141 -6.30 -5.07 18.06
CA ALA A 141 -6.47 -5.55 16.70
C ALA A 141 -5.89 -4.59 15.66
N TYR A 142 -6.07 -3.28 15.85
CA TYR A 142 -5.43 -2.24 15.04
C TYR A 142 -3.91 -2.32 15.14
N SER A 143 -3.37 -2.36 16.37
CA SER A 143 -1.93 -2.43 16.63
C SER A 143 -1.29 -3.67 16.00
N ALA A 144 -1.91 -4.84 16.14
CA ALA A 144 -1.44 -6.08 15.52
C ALA A 144 -1.43 -5.98 13.97
N SER A 145 -2.46 -5.37 13.40
CA SER A 145 -2.56 -5.16 11.95
C SER A 145 -1.51 -4.18 11.45
N ILE A 146 -1.29 -3.07 12.16
CA ILE A 146 -0.23 -2.08 11.87
C ILE A 146 1.15 -2.75 11.93
N CYS A 147 1.45 -3.49 13.00
CA CYS A 147 2.71 -4.21 13.14
C CYS A 147 2.94 -5.20 11.99
N THR A 148 1.89 -5.87 11.52
CA THR A 148 1.97 -6.80 10.39
C THR A 148 2.31 -6.07 9.08
N LEU A 149 1.64 -4.96 8.81
CA LEU A 149 1.93 -4.13 7.63
C LEU A 149 3.35 -3.57 7.69
N ASN A 150 3.78 -3.06 8.85
CA ASN A 150 5.11 -2.53 9.07
C ASN A 150 6.21 -3.58 8.86
N ALA A 151 6.04 -4.77 9.42
CA ALA A 151 6.97 -5.88 9.22
C ALA A 151 7.07 -6.27 7.74
N ARG A 152 5.95 -6.29 7.02
CA ARG A 152 5.92 -6.55 5.56
C ARG A 152 6.64 -5.45 4.78
N SER A 153 6.39 -4.18 5.10
CA SER A 153 7.07 -3.02 4.50
C SER A 153 8.58 -3.09 4.72
N ALA A 154 9.02 -3.36 5.95
CA ALA A 154 10.43 -3.47 6.31
C ALA A 154 11.13 -4.61 5.55
N LEU A 155 10.48 -5.78 5.46
CA LEU A 155 11.00 -6.92 4.72
C LEU A 155 11.16 -6.60 3.23
N LEU A 156 10.14 -6.02 2.60
CA LEU A 156 10.19 -5.68 1.18
C LEU A 156 11.24 -4.61 0.88
N ARG A 157 11.35 -3.57 1.71
CA ARG A 157 12.42 -2.55 1.59
C ARG A 157 13.81 -3.17 1.74
N GLY A 158 13.97 -4.13 2.65
CA GLY A 158 15.21 -4.89 2.84
C GLY A 158 15.58 -5.71 1.60
N LEU A 159 14.61 -6.42 1.02
CA LEU A 159 14.79 -7.19 -0.22
C LEU A 159 15.15 -6.29 -1.40
N LEU A 160 14.45 -5.16 -1.57
CA LEU A 160 14.72 -4.21 -2.63
C LEU A 160 16.12 -3.59 -2.51
N SER A 161 16.50 -3.19 -1.29
CA SER A 161 17.84 -2.67 -1.01
C SER A 161 18.94 -3.70 -1.31
N HIS A 162 18.70 -4.97 -0.97
CA HIS A 162 19.60 -6.07 -1.29
C HIS A 162 19.70 -6.29 -2.81
N GLN A 163 18.57 -6.31 -3.52
CA GLN A 163 18.54 -6.43 -4.98
C GLN A 163 19.34 -5.31 -5.65
N ILE A 164 19.04 -4.04 -5.33
CA ILE A 164 19.75 -2.88 -5.90
C ILE A 164 21.26 -2.97 -5.63
N SER A 165 21.65 -3.38 -4.42
CA SER A 165 23.06 -3.54 -4.06
C SER A 165 23.75 -4.64 -4.89
N SER A 166 23.04 -5.75 -5.12
CA SER A 166 23.55 -6.86 -5.92
C SER A 166 23.74 -6.47 -7.39
N GLU A 167 22.78 -5.76 -7.98
CA GLU A 167 22.84 -5.27 -9.35
C GLU A 167 23.99 -4.27 -9.54
N ARG A 168 24.16 -3.35 -8.59
CA ARG A 168 25.28 -2.39 -8.59
C ARG A 168 26.64 -3.07 -8.49
N ALA A 169 26.77 -4.11 -7.67
CA ALA A 169 28.00 -4.87 -7.54
C ALA A 169 28.37 -5.58 -8.86
N VAL A 170 27.39 -6.22 -9.51
CA VAL A 170 27.55 -6.87 -10.81
C VAL A 170 27.91 -5.84 -11.90
N ALA A 171 27.21 -4.71 -11.96
CA ALA A 171 27.50 -3.64 -12.93
C ALA A 171 28.87 -2.98 -12.71
N GLY A 172 29.37 -2.96 -11.46
CA GLY A 172 30.68 -2.43 -11.11
C GLY A 172 31.85 -3.35 -11.48
N ALA A 173 31.65 -4.67 -11.51
CA ALA A 173 32.68 -5.66 -11.84
C ALA A 173 33.32 -5.48 -13.23
N PRO A 174 32.57 -5.34 -14.34
CA PRO A 174 33.16 -5.13 -15.66
C PRO A 174 33.89 -3.78 -15.77
N ARG A 175 33.41 -2.72 -15.08
CA ARG A 175 34.12 -1.44 -15.01
C ARG A 175 35.48 -1.55 -14.32
N ARG A 176 35.59 -2.33 -13.25
CA ARG A 176 36.87 -2.59 -12.56
C ARG A 176 37.82 -3.41 -13.43
N LEU A 177 37.31 -4.41 -14.15
CA LEU A 177 38.10 -5.22 -15.08
C LEU A 177 38.65 -4.37 -16.25
N LEU A 178 37.85 -3.45 -16.78
CA LEU A 178 38.31 -2.51 -17.81
C LEU A 178 39.40 -1.56 -17.28
N GLN A 179 39.26 -1.04 -16.06
CA GLN A 179 40.28 -0.18 -15.44
C GLN A 179 41.59 -0.91 -15.11
N LEU A 180 41.54 -2.18 -14.71
CA LEU A 180 42.73 -3.03 -14.52
C LEU A 180 43.43 -3.30 -15.85
N ARG A 181 42.68 -3.50 -16.93
CA ARG A 181 43.21 -3.74 -18.27
C ARG A 181 43.91 -2.50 -18.86
N THR A 182 43.46 -1.30 -18.53
CA THR A 182 44.11 -0.04 -18.95
C THR A 182 45.34 0.34 -18.12
N LYS A 183 45.54 -0.29 -16.95
CA LYS A 183 46.70 -0.06 -16.07
C LYS A 183 47.84 -1.09 -16.25
N LEU A 184 47.68 -2.08 -17.14
CA LEU A 184 48.72 -3.06 -17.43
C LEU A 184 49.81 -2.43 -18.33
N PRO A 185 51.12 -2.56 -18.01
CA PRO A 185 52.20 -2.02 -18.84
C PRO A 185 52.23 -2.67 -20.24
N PRO A 186 52.67 -1.94 -21.27
CA PRO A 186 52.69 -2.40 -22.66
C PRO A 186 53.71 -3.54 -22.80
N GLY A 187 53.24 -4.78 -22.72
CA GLY A 187 54.08 -5.98 -22.81
C GLY A 187 53.44 -7.23 -22.21
N MET A 188 52.49 -7.10 -21.27
CA MET A 188 51.85 -8.26 -20.62
C MET A 188 50.53 -8.73 -21.25
N ALA A 189 49.92 -7.94 -22.14
CA ALA A 189 48.66 -8.31 -22.80
C ALA A 189 48.81 -9.42 -23.87
N ALA A 190 50.04 -9.76 -24.27
CA ALA A 190 50.33 -10.70 -25.37
C ALA A 190 50.46 -12.18 -24.93
N ARG A 191 50.38 -12.49 -23.63
CA ARG A 191 50.64 -13.85 -23.11
C ARG A 191 49.41 -14.67 -22.69
N ALA A 192 48.20 -14.17 -22.92
CA ALA A 192 46.96 -14.85 -22.56
C ALA A 192 46.09 -15.16 -23.80
N ARG A 193 46.67 -15.86 -24.78
CA ARG A 193 45.95 -16.58 -25.83
C ARG A 193 46.39 -18.03 -25.82
#